data_AF-A0A356GJV0-F1
#
_entry.id   AF-A0A356GJV0-F1
#
_cell.length_a   1.000
_cell.length_b   1.000
_cell.length_c   1.000
_cell.angle_alpha   90.00
_cell.angle_beta   90.00
_cell.angle_gamma   90.00
#
_symmetry.space_group_name_H-M   'P 1'
#
loop_
_entity.id
_entity.type
_entity.pdbx_description
1 polymer ?
#
loop_
_entity_poly.entity_id
_entity_poly.type
_entity_poly.pdbx_seq_one_letter_code
_entity_poly.pdbx_strand_id
1 'polypeptide(L)'
;MKKFLIWYIVFSVILFFALYALTLYQTVQRRSLEYFGELVDEVVETRNADGFMRYQTTSYQLNDSFQTIDYDVLVYQGLTEGIDGDIHHMVVFLIPRHDNIPYAESLDDPDDQMALTFNEGETMIYQSDEDERYEGRALSYGFNVIGLVYYDVLLDQTYDGTLTLYDYEGTLILAEDVMLEVEAFDLATSGFDLGMTQAEKDDVLDINAYVRDELLTNISLFLVVDILVGGIIYFVIKRFSLKVER
;
A
#
# COMPACT_ATOMS: atom_id res chain seq x y z
N MET A 1 -43.66 8.14 25.89
CA MET A 1 -42.60 7.19 26.32
C MET A 1 -42.37 6.05 25.32
N LYS A 2 -43.36 5.19 24.98
CA LYS A 2 -43.15 4.03 24.07
C LYS A 2 -42.57 4.39 22.70
N LYS A 3 -43.12 5.40 22.02
CA LYS A 3 -42.62 5.85 20.70
C LYS A 3 -41.17 6.35 20.76
N PHE A 4 -40.82 7.10 21.80
CA PHE A 4 -39.46 7.59 22.01
C PHE A 4 -38.48 6.43 22.26
N LEU A 5 -38.85 5.47 23.10
CA LEU A 5 -38.02 4.28 23.37
C LEU A 5 -37.78 3.46 22.09
N ILE A 6 -38.81 3.30 21.24
CA ILE A 6 -38.67 2.61 19.95
C ILE A 6 -37.69 3.36 19.05
N TRP A 7 -37.82 4.69 18.91
CA TRP A 7 -36.89 5.50 18.11
C TRP A 7 -35.45 5.44 18.63
N TYR A 8 -35.27 5.51 19.95
CA TYR A 8 -33.97 5.37 20.58
C TYR A 8 -33.33 4.01 20.25
N ILE A 9 -34.05 2.91 20.46
CA ILE A 9 -33.55 1.55 20.16
C ILE A 9 -33.18 1.42 18.69
N VAL A 10 -34.03 1.90 17.77
CA VAL A 10 -33.74 1.87 16.32
C VAL A 10 -32.47 2.65 16.01
N PHE A 11 -32.32 3.86 16.57
CA PHE A 11 -31.14 4.68 16.37
C PHE A 11 -29.87 4.02 16.95
N SER A 12 -29.92 3.48 18.16
CA SER A 12 -28.80 2.76 18.79
C SER A 12 -28.38 1.54 17.98
N VAL A 13 -29.32 0.79 17.41
CA VAL A 13 -29.01 -0.35 16.52
C VAL A 13 -28.30 0.12 15.25
N ILE A 14 -28.78 1.19 14.60
CA ILE A 14 -28.11 1.75 13.41
C ILE A 14 -26.70 2.22 13.76
N LEU A 15 -26.54 2.93 14.88
CA LEU A 15 -25.25 3.42 15.34
C LEU A 15 -24.28 2.28 15.68
N PHE A 16 -24.78 1.20 16.27
CA PHE A 16 -24.02 -0.02 16.51
C PHE A 16 -23.48 -0.62 15.21
N PHE A 17 -24.33 -0.77 14.18
CA PHE A 17 -23.89 -1.29 12.88
C PHE A 17 -22.87 -0.38 12.21
N ALA A 18 -23.04 0.95 12.30
CA ALA A 18 -22.07 1.89 11.78
C ALA A 18 -20.71 1.78 12.49
N LEU A 19 -20.70 1.68 13.82
CA LEU A 19 -19.47 1.51 14.60
C LEU A 19 -18.77 0.19 14.30
N TYR A 20 -19.54 -0.90 14.14
CA TYR A 20 -19.01 -2.19 13.73
C TYR A 20 -18.30 -2.08 12.38
N ALA A 21 -18.97 -1.52 11.36
CA ALA A 21 -18.43 -1.39 10.01
C ALA A 21 -17.19 -0.47 9.96
N LEU A 22 -17.21 0.66 10.68
CA LEU A 22 -16.07 1.56 10.78
C LEU A 22 -14.87 0.90 11.46
N THR A 23 -15.10 0.20 12.57
CA THR A 23 -14.03 -0.50 13.29
C THR A 23 -13.40 -1.60 12.43
N LEU A 24 -14.24 -2.37 11.72
CA LEU A 24 -13.77 -3.38 10.79
C LEU A 24 -12.90 -2.76 9.70
N TYR A 25 -13.39 -1.72 9.01
CA TYR A 25 -12.65 -1.05 7.95
C TYR A 25 -11.31 -0.48 8.43
N GLN A 26 -11.31 0.24 9.55
CA GLN A 26 -10.10 0.83 10.13
C GLN A 26 -9.07 -0.22 10.52
N THR A 27 -9.51 -1.33 11.13
CA THR A 27 -8.59 -2.37 11.58
C THR A 27 -7.96 -3.11 10.40
N VAL A 28 -8.76 -3.42 9.36
CA VAL A 28 -8.27 -4.04 8.13
C VAL A 28 -7.23 -3.14 7.45
N GLN A 29 -7.53 -1.84 7.30
CA GLN A 29 -6.60 -0.88 6.70
C GLN A 29 -5.31 -0.75 7.51
N ARG A 30 -5.41 -0.63 8.84
CA ARG A 30 -4.24 -0.57 9.73
C ARG A 30 -3.35 -1.80 9.58
N ARG A 31 -3.93 -3.01 9.63
CA ARG A 31 -3.13 -4.24 9.52
C ARG A 31 -2.53 -4.42 8.13
N SER A 32 -3.25 -4.03 7.08
CA SER A 32 -2.72 -4.01 5.72
C SER A 32 -1.51 -3.09 5.59
N LEU A 33 -1.54 -1.90 6.21
CA LEU A 33 -0.42 -0.97 6.23
C LEU A 33 0.75 -1.47 7.09
N GLU A 34 0.47 -2.08 8.25
CA GLU A 34 1.51 -2.71 9.09
C GLU A 34 2.23 -3.81 8.32
N TYR A 35 1.47 -4.70 7.65
CA TYR A 35 2.07 -5.79 6.86
C TYR A 35 2.83 -5.26 5.65
N PHE A 36 2.35 -4.20 4.98
CA PHE A 36 3.13 -3.52 3.94
C PHE A 36 4.46 -3.00 4.48
N GLY A 37 4.46 -2.38 5.67
CA GLY A 37 5.68 -1.96 6.35
C GLY A 37 6.63 -3.13 6.64
N GLU A 38 6.10 -4.24 7.17
CA GLU A 38 6.86 -5.48 7.42
C GLU A 38 7.54 -6.01 6.14
N LEU A 39 6.85 -5.97 5.00
CA LEU A 39 7.41 -6.38 3.70
C LEU A 39 8.51 -5.43 3.22
N VAL A 40 8.33 -4.12 3.38
CA VAL A 40 9.34 -3.14 2.99
C VAL A 40 10.58 -3.25 3.87
N ASP A 41 10.41 -3.40 5.18
CA ASP A 41 11.50 -3.64 6.13
C ASP A 41 12.28 -4.90 5.73
N GLU A 42 11.59 -5.98 5.35
CA GLU A 42 12.24 -7.19 4.81
C GLU A 42 13.08 -6.90 3.55
N VAL A 43 12.55 -6.11 2.61
CA VAL A 43 13.31 -5.71 1.40
C VAL A 43 14.56 -4.94 1.77
N VAL A 44 14.45 -3.97 2.68
CA VAL A 44 15.60 -3.21 3.18
C VAL A 44 16.58 -4.14 3.88
N GLU A 45 16.17 -4.97 4.83
CA GLU A 45 17.11 -5.79 5.60
C GLU A 45 17.79 -6.89 4.78
N THR A 46 17.05 -7.54 3.88
CA THR A 46 17.51 -8.73 3.17
C THR A 46 18.03 -8.46 1.76
N ARG A 47 17.73 -7.29 1.19
CA ARG A 47 17.98 -6.93 -0.22
C ARG A 47 17.30 -7.89 -1.19
N ASN A 48 16.16 -8.44 -0.80
CA ASN A 48 15.33 -9.31 -1.61
C ASN A 48 13.88 -8.80 -1.55
N ALA A 49 13.26 -8.57 -2.70
CA ALA A 49 11.89 -8.06 -2.79
C ALA A 49 10.85 -9.13 -3.13
N ASP A 50 11.22 -10.42 -3.09
CA ASP A 50 10.32 -11.53 -3.44
C ASP A 50 9.08 -11.56 -2.54
N GLY A 51 9.24 -11.33 -1.23
CA GLY A 51 8.11 -11.25 -0.31
C GLY A 51 7.12 -10.13 -0.68
N PHE A 52 7.66 -8.95 -1.00
CA PHE A 52 6.90 -7.79 -1.45
C PHE A 52 6.18 -8.07 -2.77
N MET A 53 6.93 -8.56 -3.77
CA MET A 53 6.41 -8.85 -5.10
C MET A 53 5.34 -9.94 -5.04
N ARG A 54 5.59 -11.02 -4.31
CA ARG A 54 4.63 -12.11 -4.09
C ARG A 54 3.33 -11.61 -3.48
N TYR A 55 3.37 -10.60 -2.61
CA TYR A 55 2.15 -10.05 -2.01
C TYR A 55 1.38 -9.14 -2.98
N GLN A 56 2.08 -8.35 -3.80
CA GLN A 56 1.47 -7.33 -4.67
C GLN A 56 0.99 -7.87 -6.02
N THR A 57 1.58 -8.95 -6.53
CA THR A 57 1.31 -9.46 -7.88
C THR A 57 0.56 -10.80 -7.86
N THR A 58 0.01 -11.17 -9.01
CA THR A 58 -0.46 -12.53 -9.30
C THR A 58 0.71 -13.47 -9.57
N SER A 59 1.73 -12.96 -10.27
CA SER A 59 2.99 -13.65 -10.55
C SER A 59 4.11 -12.62 -10.67
N TYR A 60 5.36 -13.02 -10.42
CA TYR A 60 6.51 -12.13 -10.56
C TYR A 60 7.78 -12.91 -10.94
N GLN A 61 8.77 -12.19 -11.45
CA GLN A 61 10.10 -12.71 -11.72
C GLN A 61 11.13 -11.63 -11.43
N LEU A 62 12.26 -12.00 -10.82
CA LEU A 62 13.44 -11.15 -10.78
C LEU A 62 14.15 -11.26 -12.14
N ASN A 63 14.20 -10.17 -12.89
CA ASN A 63 14.87 -10.13 -14.18
C ASN A 63 16.36 -9.83 -13.98
N ASP A 64 16.66 -8.76 -13.26
CA ASP A 64 18.03 -8.30 -13.07
C ASP A 64 18.27 -7.73 -11.68
N SER A 65 19.53 -7.77 -11.25
CA SER A 65 19.99 -7.16 -10.01
C SER A 65 21.36 -6.52 -10.22
N PHE A 66 21.48 -5.28 -9.80
CA PHE A 66 22.69 -4.48 -9.94
C PHE A 66 23.15 -3.96 -8.58
N GLN A 67 24.46 -3.80 -8.44
CA GLN A 67 25.06 -3.21 -7.25
C GLN A 67 25.91 -2.03 -7.67
N THR A 68 25.63 -0.88 -7.08
CA THR A 68 26.43 0.34 -7.23
C THR A 68 27.18 0.63 -5.92
N ILE A 69 27.87 1.75 -5.87
CA ILE A 69 28.54 2.19 -4.63
C ILE A 69 27.49 2.47 -3.54
N ASP A 70 26.43 3.19 -3.92
CA ASP A 70 25.47 3.76 -2.98
C ASP A 70 24.17 2.94 -2.89
N TYR A 71 23.86 2.11 -3.89
CA TYR A 71 22.57 1.42 -3.98
C TYR A 71 22.66 -0.03 -4.45
N ASP A 72 21.74 -0.85 -3.95
CA ASP A 72 21.33 -2.12 -4.57
C ASP A 72 20.07 -1.85 -5.41
N VAL A 73 20.09 -2.28 -6.67
CA VAL A 73 18.97 -2.11 -7.61
C VAL A 73 18.41 -3.48 -7.97
N LEU A 74 17.11 -3.66 -7.81
CA LEU A 74 16.41 -4.90 -8.19
C LEU A 74 15.38 -4.57 -9.26
N VAL A 75 15.41 -5.27 -10.38
CA VAL A 75 14.45 -5.11 -11.48
C VAL A 75 13.61 -6.38 -11.56
N TYR A 76 12.34 -6.24 -11.23
CA TYR A 76 11.35 -7.29 -11.32
C TYR A 76 10.40 -7.04 -12.48
N GLN A 77 9.88 -8.12 -13.04
CA GLN A 77 8.65 -8.10 -13.82
C GLN A 77 7.51 -8.68 -12.98
N GLY A 78 6.39 -7.96 -12.91
CA GLY A 78 5.19 -8.34 -12.20
C GLY A 78 3.99 -8.50 -13.14
N LEU A 79 3.07 -9.41 -12.78
CA LEU A 79 1.82 -9.63 -13.48
C LEU A 79 0.65 -9.41 -12.53
N THR A 80 -0.34 -8.64 -12.97
CA THR A 80 -1.61 -8.48 -12.24
C THR A 80 -2.79 -8.81 -13.14
N GLU A 81 -3.85 -9.35 -12.55
CA GLU A 81 -5.07 -9.67 -13.30
C GLU A 81 -5.78 -8.38 -13.76
N GLY A 82 -5.88 -8.18 -15.07
CA GLY A 82 -6.64 -7.11 -15.71
C GLY A 82 -7.97 -7.59 -16.28
N ILE A 83 -8.82 -6.64 -16.71
CA ILE A 83 -10.13 -6.94 -17.30
C ILE A 83 -10.00 -7.66 -18.66
N ASP A 84 -8.99 -7.29 -19.44
CA ASP A 84 -8.77 -7.77 -20.83
C ASP A 84 -7.52 -8.67 -20.96
N GLY A 85 -7.01 -9.19 -19.84
CA GLY A 85 -5.80 -10.03 -19.78
C GLY A 85 -4.85 -9.60 -18.66
N ASP A 86 -3.70 -10.26 -18.60
CA ASP A 86 -2.67 -9.93 -17.63
C ASP A 86 -2.03 -8.58 -17.96
N ILE A 87 -1.81 -7.77 -16.94
CA ILE A 87 -1.10 -6.49 -17.05
C ILE A 87 0.32 -6.73 -16.56
N HIS A 88 1.29 -6.41 -17.43
CA HIS A 88 2.71 -6.52 -17.13
C HIS A 88 3.21 -5.21 -16.53
N HIS A 89 4.06 -5.34 -15.52
CA HIS A 89 4.68 -4.22 -14.82
C HIS A 89 6.18 -4.47 -14.69
N MET A 90 6.99 -3.44 -14.87
CA MET A 90 8.38 -3.41 -14.43
C MET A 90 8.42 -2.73 -13.07
N VAL A 91 8.92 -3.45 -12.06
CA VAL A 91 9.11 -2.91 -10.72
C VAL A 91 10.59 -2.76 -10.43
N VAL A 92 11.07 -1.53 -10.27
CA VAL A 92 12.47 -1.21 -10.00
C VAL A 92 12.62 -0.76 -8.56
N PHE A 93 13.27 -1.56 -7.72
CA PHE A 93 13.63 -1.17 -6.36
C PHE A 93 15.02 -0.53 -6.33
N LEU A 94 15.14 0.57 -5.60
CA LEU A 94 16.38 1.27 -5.31
C LEU A 94 16.57 1.28 -3.79
N ILE A 95 17.59 0.55 -3.30
CA ILE A 95 17.80 0.31 -1.88
C ILE A 95 19.16 0.92 -1.44
N PRO A 96 19.18 1.90 -0.53
CA PRO A 96 20.40 2.51 0.00
C PRO A 96 21.34 1.49 0.66
N ARG A 97 22.64 1.54 0.33
CA ARG A 97 23.69 0.72 0.97
C ARG A 97 24.28 1.37 2.22
N HIS A 98 24.03 2.65 2.44
CA HIS A 98 24.43 3.39 3.64
C HIS A 98 23.54 4.60 3.90
N ASP A 99 23.58 5.10 5.13
CA ASP A 99 22.65 6.13 5.62
C ASP A 99 22.92 7.55 5.09
N ASN A 100 24.07 7.80 4.47
CA ASN A 100 24.51 9.14 4.05
C ASN A 100 24.16 9.49 2.59
N ILE A 101 23.06 8.95 2.07
CA ILE A 101 22.58 9.27 0.72
C ILE A 101 21.73 10.55 0.79
N PRO A 102 21.94 11.57 -0.07
CA PRO A 102 21.03 12.71 -0.16
C PRO A 102 19.63 12.27 -0.59
N TYR A 103 18.61 12.80 0.09
CA TYR A 103 17.21 12.52 -0.20
C TYR A 103 16.32 13.71 0.21
N ALA A 104 15.12 13.77 -0.36
CA ALA A 104 14.13 14.77 -0.05
C ALA A 104 13.52 14.57 1.35
N GLU A 105 13.39 15.66 2.13
CA GLU A 105 12.72 15.61 3.45
C GLU A 105 11.20 15.85 3.36
N SER A 106 10.67 16.13 2.17
CA SER A 106 9.24 16.33 1.93
C SER A 106 8.83 15.86 0.53
N LEU A 107 7.54 15.54 0.35
CA LEU A 107 7.00 15.05 -0.93
C LEU A 107 7.09 16.09 -2.07
N ASP A 108 7.13 17.37 -1.73
CA ASP A 108 7.12 18.48 -2.69
C ASP A 108 8.50 19.18 -2.74
N ASP A 109 9.58 18.48 -2.39
CA ASP A 109 10.95 19.03 -2.44
C ASP A 109 11.33 19.36 -3.90
N PRO A 110 11.49 20.66 -4.24
CA PRO A 110 11.78 21.07 -5.61
C PRO A 110 13.22 20.78 -6.05
N ASP A 111 14.11 20.45 -5.11
CA ASP A 111 15.51 20.17 -5.38
C ASP A 111 15.74 18.69 -5.76
N ASP A 112 14.74 17.82 -5.55
CA ASP A 112 14.84 16.40 -5.90
C ASP A 112 14.82 16.19 -7.42
N GLN A 113 15.90 15.62 -7.93
CA GLN A 113 16.09 15.26 -9.33
C GLN A 113 16.17 13.74 -9.54
N MET A 114 15.78 12.94 -8.55
CA MET A 114 15.71 11.49 -8.69
C MET A 114 14.74 11.11 -9.80
N ALA A 115 15.21 10.29 -10.74
CA ALA A 115 14.42 9.88 -11.88
C ALA A 115 14.79 8.48 -12.37
N LEU A 116 13.80 7.82 -12.97
CA LEU A 116 13.97 6.61 -13.77
C LEU A 116 13.64 6.92 -15.23
N THR A 117 14.53 6.52 -16.13
CA THR A 117 14.26 6.59 -17.57
C THR A 117 14.53 5.26 -18.23
N PHE A 118 13.78 4.94 -19.27
CA PHE A 118 14.05 3.80 -20.14
C PHE A 118 14.20 4.28 -21.57
N ASN A 119 15.28 3.86 -22.23
CA ASN A 119 15.60 4.25 -23.61
C ASN A 119 15.76 3.03 -24.51
N GLU A 120 15.11 3.02 -25.67
CA GLU A 120 15.35 2.07 -26.75
C GLU A 120 16.30 2.72 -27.77
N GLY A 121 17.60 2.44 -27.65
CA GLY A 121 18.64 3.13 -28.39
C GLY A 121 18.72 4.62 -28.04
N GLU A 122 18.47 5.51 -29.00
CA GLU A 122 18.44 6.97 -28.77
C GLU A 122 17.02 7.49 -28.43
N THR A 123 16.01 6.62 -28.38
CA THR A 123 14.62 7.01 -28.15
C THR A 123 14.25 6.78 -26.70
N MET A 124 13.86 7.83 -25.98
CA MET A 124 13.28 7.70 -24.65
C MET A 124 11.85 7.22 -24.75
N ILE A 125 11.54 6.09 -24.10
CA ILE A 125 10.21 5.48 -24.09
C ILE A 125 9.51 5.60 -22.75
N TYR A 126 10.27 5.84 -21.67
CA TYR A 126 9.72 6.10 -20.35
C TYR A 126 10.57 7.13 -19.61
N GLN A 127 9.92 8.05 -18.91
CA GLN A 127 10.52 8.98 -17.96
C GLN A 127 9.60 9.11 -16.76
N SER A 128 10.13 8.95 -15.55
CA SER A 128 9.31 8.94 -14.35
C SER A 128 8.63 10.27 -14.06
N ASP A 129 9.25 11.40 -14.38
CA ASP A 129 8.66 12.74 -14.18
C ASP A 129 7.48 13.04 -15.13
N GLU A 130 7.35 12.31 -16.24
CA GLU A 130 6.21 12.41 -17.17
C GLU A 130 5.05 11.45 -16.81
N ASP A 131 5.26 10.51 -15.87
CA ASP A 131 4.24 9.56 -15.42
C ASP A 131 3.37 10.20 -14.33
N GLU A 132 2.04 10.24 -14.54
CA GLU A 132 1.07 10.85 -13.61
C GLU A 132 1.17 10.32 -12.16
N ARG A 133 1.73 9.13 -11.96
CA ARG A 133 1.94 8.54 -10.62
C ARG A 133 3.06 9.22 -9.84
N TYR A 134 4.01 9.82 -10.54
CA TYR A 134 5.25 10.38 -10.00
C TYR A 134 5.40 11.88 -10.29
N GLU A 135 4.70 12.41 -11.30
CA GLU A 135 4.75 13.82 -11.70
C GLU A 135 4.59 14.76 -10.49
N GLY A 136 5.54 15.69 -10.36
CA GLY A 136 5.55 16.73 -9.33
C GLY A 136 5.85 16.24 -7.92
N ARG A 137 6.36 15.00 -7.75
CA ARG A 137 6.73 14.43 -6.44
C ARG A 137 8.23 14.22 -6.34
N ALA A 138 8.79 14.52 -5.18
CA ALA A 138 10.14 14.16 -4.81
C ALA A 138 10.22 12.65 -4.53
N LEU A 139 10.77 11.90 -5.48
CA LEU A 139 10.79 10.43 -5.43
C LEU A 139 11.73 9.90 -4.35
N SER A 140 12.84 10.58 -4.10
CA SER A 140 13.80 10.20 -3.06
C SER A 140 13.22 10.32 -1.63
N TYR A 141 12.09 11.01 -1.46
CA TYR A 141 11.35 11.05 -0.19
C TYR A 141 10.96 9.64 0.30
N GLY A 142 10.88 8.65 -0.59
CA GLY A 142 10.72 7.24 -0.22
C GLY A 142 11.77 6.75 0.77
N PHE A 143 13.03 7.19 0.65
CA PHE A 143 14.09 6.84 1.60
C PHE A 143 13.80 7.34 3.02
N ASN A 144 13.16 8.51 3.16
CA ASN A 144 12.79 9.06 4.45
C ASN A 144 11.59 8.35 5.09
N VAL A 145 10.63 7.90 4.28
CA VAL A 145 9.36 7.34 4.78
C VAL A 145 9.43 5.83 4.98
N ILE A 146 10.01 5.11 4.02
CA ILE A 146 9.97 3.65 3.96
C ILE A 146 11.37 3.03 3.76
N GLY A 147 12.44 3.83 3.73
CA GLY A 147 13.82 3.31 3.65
C GLY A 147 14.28 2.84 2.26
N LEU A 148 13.40 2.91 1.25
CA LEU A 148 13.71 2.60 -0.14
C LEU A 148 12.87 3.45 -1.10
N VAL A 149 13.23 3.43 -2.37
CA VAL A 149 12.39 3.93 -3.47
C VAL A 149 12.06 2.76 -4.37
N TYR A 150 10.83 2.69 -4.88
CA TYR A 150 10.51 1.77 -5.95
C TYR A 150 9.65 2.45 -7.01
N TYR A 151 9.88 2.07 -8.26
CA TYR A 151 9.09 2.45 -9.41
C TYR A 151 8.27 1.25 -9.84
N ASP A 152 7.01 1.48 -10.12
CA ASP A 152 6.11 0.57 -10.82
C ASP A 152 5.80 1.18 -12.20
N VAL A 153 6.15 0.50 -13.29
CA VAL A 153 6.04 0.98 -14.67
C VAL A 153 5.21 -0.01 -15.47
N LEU A 154 4.12 0.45 -16.08
CA LEU A 154 3.28 -0.40 -16.93
C LEU A 154 4.04 -0.76 -18.22
N LEU A 155 4.04 -2.04 -18.57
CA LEU A 155 4.61 -2.55 -19.81
C LEU A 155 3.49 -2.89 -20.79
N ASP A 156 3.39 -2.14 -21.87
CA ASP A 156 2.39 -2.31 -22.94
C ASP A 156 2.91 -3.08 -24.16
N GLN A 157 4.22 -3.29 -24.22
CA GLN A 157 4.93 -4.05 -25.25
C GLN A 157 6.18 -4.69 -24.63
N THR A 158 6.95 -5.47 -25.39
CA THR A 158 8.29 -5.91 -24.96
C THR A 158 9.24 -4.72 -24.94
N TYR A 159 10.03 -4.59 -23.87
CA TYR A 159 11.02 -3.53 -23.69
C TYR A 159 12.42 -4.15 -23.79
N ASP A 160 13.23 -3.66 -24.72
CA ASP A 160 14.64 -4.04 -24.89
C ASP A 160 15.44 -2.74 -25.03
N GLY A 161 16.17 -2.36 -23.99
CA GLY A 161 16.80 -1.05 -23.94
C GLY A 161 17.51 -0.76 -22.64
N THR A 162 17.98 0.47 -22.49
CA THR A 162 18.79 0.90 -21.36
C THR A 162 17.94 1.54 -20.28
N LEU A 163 17.90 0.90 -19.11
CA LEU A 163 17.34 1.46 -17.88
C LEU A 163 18.38 2.38 -17.24
N THR A 164 17.98 3.61 -16.97
CA THR A 164 18.84 4.64 -16.39
C THR A 164 18.22 5.20 -15.11
N LEU A 165 19.01 5.26 -14.04
CA LEU A 165 18.60 5.78 -12.74
C LEU A 165 19.45 6.97 -12.34
N TYR A 166 18.80 8.00 -11.80
CA TYR A 166 19.44 9.22 -11.30
C TYR A 166 19.14 9.39 -9.80
N ASP A 167 20.10 9.93 -9.06
CA ASP A 167 19.95 10.24 -7.63
C ASP A 167 19.26 11.59 -7.39
N TYR A 168 19.12 11.96 -6.11
CA TYR A 168 18.55 13.23 -5.68
C TYR A 168 19.19 14.46 -6.35
N GLU A 169 20.50 14.42 -6.64
CA GLU A 169 21.21 15.54 -7.25
C GLU A 169 21.17 15.50 -8.79
N GLY A 170 20.48 14.51 -9.38
CA GLY A 170 20.42 14.28 -10.82
C GLY A 170 21.68 13.60 -11.36
N THR A 171 22.48 12.99 -10.49
CA THR A 171 23.68 12.26 -10.89
C THR A 171 23.30 10.84 -11.33
N LEU A 172 23.88 10.40 -12.44
CA LEU A 172 23.69 9.05 -12.96
C LEU A 172 24.21 8.01 -11.95
N ILE A 173 23.32 7.13 -11.48
CA ILE A 173 23.63 5.99 -10.60
C ILE A 173 23.91 4.73 -11.43
N LEU A 174 23.03 4.44 -12.38
CA LEU A 174 23.01 3.18 -13.14
C LEU A 174 22.57 3.47 -14.58
N ALA A 175 23.21 2.82 -15.54
CA ALA A 175 22.77 2.73 -16.93
C ALA A 175 23.09 1.32 -17.43
N GLU A 176 22.08 0.45 -17.48
CA GLU A 176 22.24 -0.96 -17.84
C GLU A 176 21.17 -1.39 -18.83
N ASP A 177 21.54 -2.29 -19.74
CA ASP A 177 20.62 -2.87 -20.71
C ASP A 177 19.75 -3.93 -20.03
N VAL A 178 18.44 -3.85 -20.24
CA VAL A 178 17.44 -4.72 -19.64
C VAL A 178 16.45 -5.17 -20.71
N MET A 179 16.05 -6.44 -20.63
CA MET A 179 15.09 -7.04 -21.55
C MET A 179 13.89 -7.57 -20.76
N LEU A 180 12.71 -7.05 -21.06
CA LEU A 180 11.45 -7.38 -20.41
C LEU A 180 10.44 -7.81 -21.47
N GLU A 181 10.18 -9.11 -21.52
CA GLU A 181 9.30 -9.71 -22.52
C GLU A 181 7.83 -9.63 -22.05
N VAL A 182 6.97 -9.06 -22.90
CA VAL A 182 5.52 -9.11 -22.67
C VAL A 182 4.95 -10.26 -23.50
N GLU A 183 4.86 -11.43 -22.86
CA GLU A 183 4.26 -12.63 -23.43
C GLU A 183 3.03 -13.06 -22.63
N ALA A 184 2.13 -13.82 -23.26
CA ALA A 184 1.01 -14.43 -22.55
C ALA A 184 1.54 -15.34 -21.44
N PHE A 185 1.09 -15.11 -20.20
CA PHE A 185 1.54 -15.85 -19.05
C PHE A 185 1.24 -17.35 -19.17
N ASP A 186 2.29 -18.17 -19.12
CA ASP A 186 2.20 -19.62 -18.94
C ASP A 186 3.15 -20.04 -17.81
N LEU A 187 2.59 -20.43 -16.67
CA LEU A 187 3.34 -20.83 -15.49
C LEU A 187 4.35 -21.97 -15.76
N ALA A 188 4.08 -22.83 -16.77
CA ALA A 188 4.96 -23.95 -17.06
C ALA A 188 6.24 -23.54 -17.81
N THR A 189 6.26 -22.36 -18.45
CA THR A 189 7.33 -21.97 -19.39
C THR A 189 7.89 -20.58 -19.13
N SER A 190 7.18 -19.72 -18.41
CA SER A 190 7.49 -18.29 -18.30
C SER A 190 8.60 -17.93 -17.31
N GLY A 191 9.00 -18.82 -16.40
CA GLY A 191 10.03 -18.52 -15.39
C GLY A 191 9.56 -17.63 -14.22
N PHE A 192 8.26 -17.30 -14.20
CA PHE A 192 7.63 -16.54 -13.12
C PHE A 192 7.31 -17.42 -11.91
N ASP A 193 7.49 -16.85 -10.73
CA ASP A 193 6.96 -17.34 -9.47
C ASP A 193 5.53 -16.87 -9.25
N LEU A 194 4.74 -17.66 -8.52
CA LEU A 194 3.36 -17.32 -8.18
C LEU A 194 3.31 -16.34 -6.99
N GLY A 195 2.47 -15.35 -7.13
CA GLY A 195 2.02 -14.48 -6.04
C GLY A 195 1.15 -15.22 -5.02
N MET A 196 0.83 -14.54 -3.93
CA MET A 196 -0.03 -15.06 -2.87
C MET A 196 -1.47 -15.17 -3.36
N THR A 197 -2.08 -16.33 -3.11
CA THR A 197 -3.52 -16.51 -3.22
C THR A 197 -4.25 -15.65 -2.19
N GLN A 198 -5.55 -15.38 -2.43
CA GLN A 198 -6.36 -14.64 -1.45
C GLN A 198 -6.38 -15.31 -0.08
N ALA A 199 -6.40 -16.64 -0.03
CA ALA A 199 -6.37 -17.39 1.23
C ALA A 199 -5.06 -17.17 2.00
N GLU A 200 -3.92 -17.18 1.30
CA GLU A 200 -2.63 -16.86 1.91
C GLU A 200 -2.57 -15.41 2.40
N LYS A 201 -3.10 -14.45 1.62
CA LYS A 201 -3.19 -13.04 2.04
C LYS A 201 -4.03 -12.90 3.31
N ASP A 202 -5.17 -13.59 3.38
CA ASP A 202 -6.04 -13.57 4.57
C ASP A 202 -5.35 -14.17 5.80
N ASP A 203 -4.58 -15.25 5.61
CA ASP A 203 -3.83 -15.92 6.68
C ASP A 203 -2.68 -15.06 7.22
N VAL A 204 -1.88 -14.41 6.37
CA VAL A 204 -0.75 -13.55 6.81
C VAL A 204 -1.24 -12.26 7.48
N LEU A 205 -2.38 -11.74 7.03
CA LEU A 205 -2.98 -10.56 7.67
C LEU A 205 -3.61 -10.92 9.02
N ASP A 206 -4.01 -12.18 9.26
CA ASP A 206 -4.73 -12.67 10.44
C ASP A 206 -5.79 -11.67 10.94
N ILE A 207 -6.60 -11.18 9.99
CA ILE A 207 -7.56 -10.10 10.21
C ILE A 207 -8.50 -10.46 11.35
N ASN A 208 -8.89 -11.72 11.46
CA ASN A 208 -9.84 -12.18 12.47
C ASN A 208 -9.32 -12.01 13.90
N ALA A 209 -8.04 -12.26 14.16
CA ALA A 209 -7.45 -12.04 15.47
C ALA A 209 -7.43 -10.55 15.83
N TYR A 210 -6.93 -9.72 14.92
CA TYR A 210 -6.81 -8.26 15.12
C TYR A 210 -8.17 -7.55 15.24
N VAL A 211 -9.11 -7.88 14.37
CA VAL A 211 -10.46 -7.28 14.34
C VAL A 211 -11.25 -7.62 15.59
N ARG A 212 -11.10 -8.85 16.12
CA ARG A 212 -11.89 -9.29 17.27
C ARG A 212 -11.65 -8.44 18.50
N ASP A 213 -10.40 -8.16 18.84
CA ASP A 213 -10.06 -7.41 20.06
C ASP A 213 -10.47 -5.95 19.97
N GLU A 214 -10.27 -5.32 18.80
CA GLU A 214 -10.68 -3.94 18.55
C GLU A 214 -12.22 -3.80 18.53
N LEU A 215 -12.93 -4.75 17.90
CA LEU A 215 -14.39 -4.80 17.92
C LEU A 215 -14.93 -4.97 19.33
N LEU A 216 -14.37 -5.90 20.12
CA LEU A 216 -14.80 -6.11 21.50
C LEU A 216 -14.65 -4.85 22.33
N THR A 217 -13.54 -4.12 22.16
CA THR A 217 -13.28 -2.87 22.87
C THR A 217 -14.29 -1.78 22.48
N ASN A 218 -14.43 -1.52 21.17
CA ASN A 218 -15.30 -0.45 20.67
C ASN A 218 -16.78 -0.73 20.91
N ILE A 219 -17.23 -1.98 20.74
CA ILE A 219 -18.60 -2.40 21.06
C ILE A 219 -18.88 -2.28 22.55
N SER A 220 -17.95 -2.72 23.41
CA SER A 220 -18.14 -2.63 24.86
C SER A 220 -18.25 -1.17 25.31
N LEU A 221 -17.38 -0.30 24.79
CA LEU A 221 -17.41 1.13 25.05
C LEU A 221 -18.75 1.74 24.58
N PHE A 222 -19.19 1.39 23.37
CA PHE A 222 -20.47 1.84 22.84
C PHE A 222 -21.64 1.41 23.73
N LEU A 223 -21.72 0.15 24.14
CA LEU A 223 -22.81 -0.35 24.98
C LEU A 223 -22.86 0.36 26.33
N VAL A 224 -21.71 0.61 26.96
CA VAL A 224 -21.64 1.36 28.23
C VAL A 224 -22.15 2.79 28.03
N VAL A 225 -21.68 3.48 26.99
CA VAL A 225 -22.10 4.86 26.69
C VAL A 225 -23.59 4.92 26.34
N ASP A 226 -24.08 4.01 25.52
CA ASP A 226 -25.48 3.94 25.11
C ASP A 226 -26.39 3.72 26.33
N ILE A 227 -26.07 2.75 27.20
CA ILE A 227 -26.84 2.52 28.43
C ILE A 227 -26.86 3.77 29.34
N LEU A 228 -25.72 4.44 29.51
CA LEU A 228 -25.63 5.66 30.32
C LEU A 228 -26.45 6.81 29.72
N VAL A 229 -26.34 7.04 28.41
CA VAL A 229 -27.07 8.09 27.69
C VAL A 229 -28.57 7.82 27.72
N GLY A 230 -28.99 6.60 27.39
CA GLY A 230 -30.39 6.17 27.48
C GLY A 230 -30.96 6.33 28.89
N GLY A 231 -30.17 6.00 29.92
CA GLY A 231 -30.54 6.18 31.34
C GLY A 231 -30.72 7.65 31.73
N ILE A 232 -29.77 8.52 31.36
CA ILE A 232 -29.84 9.97 31.62
C ILE A 232 -31.06 10.57 30.92
N ILE A 233 -31.28 10.25 29.64
CA ILE A 233 -32.41 10.77 28.86
C ILE A 233 -33.73 10.32 29.49
N TYR A 234 -33.85 9.04 29.89
CA TYR A 234 -35.04 8.54 30.56
C TYR A 234 -35.33 9.31 31.87
N PHE A 235 -34.30 9.54 32.70
CA PHE A 235 -34.43 10.29 33.95
C PHE A 235 -34.91 11.73 33.70
N VAL A 236 -34.33 12.41 32.71
CA VAL A 236 -34.71 13.78 32.32
C VAL A 236 -36.16 13.82 31.86
N ILE A 237 -36.57 12.95 30.92
CA ILE A 237 -37.95 12.91 30.41
C ILE A 237 -38.94 12.67 31.55
N LYS A 238 -38.67 11.69 32.43
CA LYS A 238 -39.55 11.36 33.57
C LYS A 238 -39.68 12.53 34.54
N ARG A 239 -38.58 13.26 34.81
CA ARG A 239 -38.58 14.42 35.70
C ARG A 239 -39.38 15.59 35.13
N PHE A 240 -39.31 15.83 33.82
CA PHE A 240 -40.09 16.87 33.16
C PHE A 240 -41.58 16.52 33.05
N SER A 241 -41.94 15.25 32.77
CA SER A 241 -43.35 14.84 32.73
C SER A 241 -44.05 14.98 34.08
N LEU A 242 -43.35 14.67 35.19
CA LEU A 242 -43.91 14.82 36.55
C LEU A 242 -44.12 16.28 36.98
N LYS A 243 -43.45 17.24 36.34
CA LYS A 243 -43.64 18.67 36.61
C LYS A 243 -44.84 19.28 35.88
N VAL A 244 -45.32 18.64 34.80
CA VAL A 244 -46.44 19.14 34.00
C VAL A 244 -47.80 18.68 34.56
N GLU A 245 -47.82 17.62 35.37
CA GLU A 245 -49.03 17.10 36.05
C GLU A 245 -49.30 17.72 37.43
N ARG A 246 -48.52 18.72 37.87
CA ARG A 246 -48.75 19.51 39.10
C ARG A 246 -49.11 20.94 38.74
#